data_AF-A0A8T5HPM9-F1
#
_entry.id   AF-A0A8T5HPM9-F1
#
_cell.length_a   1.000
_cell.length_b   1.000
_cell.length_c   1.000
_cell.angle_alpha   90.00
_cell.angle_beta   90.00
_cell.angle_gamma   90.00
#
_symmetry.space_group_name_H-M   'P 1'
#
loop_
_entity.id
_entity.type
_entity.pdbx_description
1 polymer ?
#
loop_
_entity_poly.entity_id
_entity_poly.type
_entity_poly.pdbx_seq_one_letter_code
_entity_poly.pdbx_strand_id
1 'polypeptide(L)'
;MRAESSDGRSLRVFLALVYSVFLFSAVLALDSDKDGFHTDSSDEDLRDCDDYDLLINPNAVEVFDGVDNNCDGEVDEGKTAYYLDSDMDGYGNERVSVFECFVFENYTETLGDCDDTDFSINPSIDEVCDNGIDEDCDGRDLVCGEEVVDTNIEDGFEAVIFSEEVDIGAGLGAVVGDGESNSWVLMLVALIVIGGLVIFVIIRRREKNSNERFMPKK
;
A
#
# COMPACT_ATOMS: atom_id res chain seq x y z
N MET A 1 -75.75 22.62 -57.01
CA MET A 1 -74.41 22.11 -56.67
C MET A 1 -74.13 22.57 -55.25
N ARG A 2 -74.36 21.71 -54.26
CA ARG A 2 -74.19 22.05 -52.84
C ARG A 2 -72.83 21.49 -52.44
N ALA A 3 -71.87 22.38 -52.21
CA ALA A 3 -70.55 22.01 -51.72
C ALA A 3 -70.71 21.44 -50.31
N GLU A 4 -70.26 20.20 -50.11
CA GLU A 4 -70.18 19.58 -48.80
C GLU A 4 -69.18 20.36 -47.95
N SER A 5 -69.65 20.82 -46.80
CA SER A 5 -68.83 21.43 -45.76
C SER A 5 -67.88 20.35 -45.22
N SER A 6 -66.58 20.45 -45.53
CA SER A 6 -65.60 19.54 -44.95
C SER A 6 -65.50 19.82 -43.45
N ASP A 7 -66.11 18.93 -42.68
CA ASP A 7 -66.32 19.04 -41.25
C ASP A 7 -64.97 19.20 -40.53
N GLY A 8 -64.79 20.28 -39.76
CA GLY A 8 -63.53 20.58 -39.03
C GLY A 8 -63.13 19.49 -38.02
N ARG A 9 -63.98 18.50 -37.80
CA ARG A 9 -63.69 17.24 -37.10
C ARG A 9 -62.65 16.39 -37.83
N SER A 10 -62.65 16.34 -39.16
CA SER A 10 -61.71 15.52 -39.94
C SER A 10 -60.26 16.04 -39.84
N LEU A 11 -60.08 17.36 -39.88
CA LEU A 11 -58.76 17.99 -39.71
C LEU A 11 -58.22 17.84 -38.28
N ARG A 12 -59.09 17.92 -37.27
CA ARG A 12 -58.71 17.73 -35.85
C ARG A 12 -58.29 16.30 -35.57
N VAL A 13 -58.98 15.31 -36.13
CA VAL A 13 -58.61 13.90 -36.00
C VAL A 13 -57.28 13.63 -36.73
N PHE A 14 -57.09 14.20 -37.92
CA PHE A 14 -55.83 14.08 -38.66
C PHE A 14 -54.63 14.69 -37.92
N LEU A 15 -54.78 15.91 -37.40
CA LEU A 15 -53.74 16.55 -36.58
C LEU A 15 -53.45 15.80 -35.28
N ALA A 16 -54.48 15.27 -34.61
CA ALA A 16 -54.30 14.47 -33.41
C ALA A 16 -53.53 13.18 -33.70
N LEU A 17 -53.81 12.51 -34.83
CA LEU A 17 -53.09 11.31 -35.24
C LEU A 17 -51.64 11.62 -35.62
N VAL A 18 -51.40 12.65 -36.44
CA VAL A 18 -50.02 13.07 -36.81
C VAL A 18 -49.21 13.47 -35.57
N TYR A 19 -49.80 14.21 -34.63
CA TYR A 19 -49.15 14.57 -33.39
C TYR A 19 -48.91 13.35 -32.49
N SER A 20 -49.87 12.44 -32.38
CA SER A 20 -49.69 11.20 -31.60
C SER A 20 -48.60 10.28 -32.18
N VAL A 21 -48.50 10.19 -33.51
CA VAL A 21 -47.44 9.43 -34.19
C VAL A 21 -46.09 10.10 -33.96
N PHE A 22 -46.02 11.43 -34.08
CA PHE A 22 -44.79 12.18 -33.86
C PHE A 22 -44.31 12.09 -32.40
N LEU A 23 -45.22 12.21 -31.43
CA LEU A 23 -44.89 12.03 -30.02
C LEU A 23 -44.48 10.60 -29.70
N PHE A 24 -45.14 9.60 -30.28
CA PHE A 24 -44.77 8.19 -30.07
C PHE A 24 -43.40 7.86 -30.67
N SER A 25 -43.09 8.38 -31.86
CA SER A 25 -41.77 8.25 -32.47
C SER A 25 -40.68 8.99 -31.70
N ALA A 26 -40.98 10.15 -31.09
CA ALA A 26 -40.03 10.88 -30.27
C ALA A 26 -39.70 10.16 -28.95
N VAL A 27 -40.70 9.50 -28.34
CA VAL A 27 -40.50 8.72 -27.11
C VAL A 27 -39.69 7.44 -27.36
N LEU A 28 -39.82 6.82 -28.53
CA LEU A 28 -39.01 5.66 -28.92
C LEU A 28 -37.58 6.00 -29.34
N ALA A 29 -37.26 7.28 -29.53
CA ALA A 29 -35.93 7.74 -29.92
C ALA A 29 -35.08 8.16 -28.70
N LEU A 30 -35.60 7.94 -27.49
CA LEU A 30 -34.93 8.26 -26.23
C LEU A 30 -34.34 7.02 -25.55
N ASP A 31 -34.80 5.84 -25.96
CA ASP A 31 -34.39 4.50 -25.54
C ASP A 31 -34.59 3.59 -26.75
N SER A 32 -33.58 3.60 -27.60
CA SER A 32 -33.60 2.98 -28.92
C SER A 32 -33.31 1.48 -28.83
N ASP A 33 -32.44 1.06 -27.91
CA ASP A 33 -32.11 -0.35 -27.66
C ASP A 33 -33.03 -1.07 -26.65
N LYS A 34 -33.82 -0.33 -25.87
CA LYS A 34 -34.87 -0.82 -24.95
C LYS A 34 -34.32 -1.50 -23.71
N ASP A 35 -33.18 -1.05 -23.23
CA ASP A 35 -32.61 -1.51 -21.96
C ASP A 35 -33.21 -0.78 -20.73
N GLY A 36 -33.96 0.30 -20.97
CA GLY A 36 -34.65 1.08 -19.95
C GLY A 36 -33.90 2.33 -19.48
N PHE A 37 -32.80 2.68 -20.13
CA PHE A 37 -32.03 3.90 -19.92
C PHE A 37 -32.21 4.89 -21.07
N HIS A 38 -31.89 6.16 -20.83
CA HIS A 38 -32.13 7.24 -21.80
C HIS A 38 -30.93 8.18 -21.91
N THR A 39 -30.61 8.61 -23.13
CA THR A 39 -29.47 9.51 -23.38
C THR A 39 -29.64 10.94 -22.86
N ASP A 40 -30.88 11.40 -22.65
CA ASP A 40 -31.18 12.77 -22.23
C ASP A 40 -31.55 12.92 -20.75
N SER A 41 -31.29 11.88 -19.95
CA SER A 41 -31.58 11.93 -18.52
C SER A 41 -30.64 12.93 -17.80
N SER A 42 -31.24 13.77 -16.96
CA SER A 42 -30.51 14.68 -16.08
C SER A 42 -30.01 13.99 -14.81
N ASP A 43 -30.32 12.71 -14.66
CA ASP A 43 -29.93 11.86 -13.54
C ASP A 43 -28.84 10.94 -14.06
N GLU A 44 -27.61 11.11 -13.56
CA GLU A 44 -26.45 10.38 -14.06
C GLU A 44 -26.62 8.86 -13.88
N ASP A 45 -27.31 8.44 -12.81
CA ASP A 45 -27.64 7.03 -12.54
C ASP A 45 -28.60 6.41 -13.57
N LEU A 46 -29.20 7.23 -14.44
CA LEU A 46 -30.14 6.82 -15.49
C LEU A 46 -29.65 7.21 -16.89
N ARG A 47 -28.43 7.74 -17.04
CA ARG A 47 -27.94 8.23 -18.33
C ARG A 47 -27.29 7.12 -19.12
N ASP A 48 -27.91 6.81 -20.24
CA ASP A 48 -27.33 5.92 -21.22
C ASP A 48 -26.26 6.64 -22.05
N CYS A 49 -25.07 6.04 -22.15
CA CYS A 49 -23.96 6.51 -22.95
C CYS A 49 -23.95 5.91 -24.37
N ASP A 50 -24.66 4.81 -24.64
CA ASP A 50 -24.85 4.22 -25.98
C ASP A 50 -26.27 3.66 -26.23
N ASP A 51 -27.18 4.52 -26.71
CA ASP A 51 -28.59 4.27 -27.07
C ASP A 51 -28.85 3.22 -28.19
N TYR A 52 -27.81 2.50 -28.60
CA TYR A 52 -27.86 1.48 -29.64
C TYR A 52 -27.37 0.11 -29.15
N ASP A 53 -26.84 0.01 -27.92
CA ASP A 53 -26.34 -1.22 -27.33
C ASP A 53 -26.90 -1.47 -25.93
N LEU A 54 -27.86 -2.38 -25.85
CA LEU A 54 -28.49 -2.86 -24.62
C LEU A 54 -27.55 -3.44 -23.54
N LEU A 55 -26.26 -3.61 -23.84
CA LEU A 55 -25.24 -4.05 -22.89
C LEU A 55 -24.42 -2.89 -22.30
N ILE A 56 -24.58 -1.66 -22.79
CA ILE A 56 -23.90 -0.47 -22.32
C ILE A 56 -24.92 0.43 -21.63
N ASN A 57 -24.88 0.51 -20.30
CA ASN A 57 -25.78 1.33 -19.50
C ASN A 57 -25.30 1.48 -18.05
N PRO A 58 -25.84 2.43 -17.27
CA PRO A 58 -25.51 2.64 -15.85
C PRO A 58 -25.45 1.42 -14.92
N ASN A 59 -26.13 0.31 -15.28
CA ASN A 59 -26.17 -0.90 -14.47
C ASN A 59 -25.37 -2.07 -15.08
N ALA A 60 -24.69 -1.86 -16.21
CA ALA A 60 -23.88 -2.88 -16.82
C ALA A 60 -22.66 -3.22 -15.95
N VAL A 61 -22.14 -4.43 -16.15
CA VAL A 61 -20.87 -4.82 -15.57
C VAL A 61 -19.78 -4.42 -16.55
N GLU A 62 -18.77 -3.75 -16.02
CA GLU A 62 -17.57 -3.40 -16.76
C GLU A 62 -16.87 -4.61 -17.35
N VAL A 63 -16.56 -4.52 -18.63
CA VAL A 63 -15.76 -5.49 -19.34
C VAL A 63 -14.58 -4.80 -20.00
N PHE A 64 -13.49 -5.54 -20.12
CA PHE A 64 -12.23 -4.99 -20.58
C PHE A 64 -12.12 -4.97 -22.10
N ASP A 65 -12.98 -4.17 -22.73
CA ASP A 65 -13.06 -4.02 -24.18
C ASP A 65 -12.71 -2.61 -24.68
N GLY A 66 -12.31 -1.71 -23.78
CA GLY A 66 -11.95 -0.33 -24.07
C GLY A 66 -13.16 0.59 -24.23
N VAL A 67 -14.33 0.17 -23.76
CA VAL A 67 -15.57 0.95 -23.71
C VAL A 67 -15.98 1.13 -22.25
N ASP A 68 -16.56 2.28 -21.94
CA ASP A 68 -17.27 2.53 -20.67
C ASP A 68 -18.62 1.79 -20.77
N ASN A 69 -18.70 0.58 -20.22
CA ASN A 69 -19.92 -0.22 -20.34
C ASN A 69 -20.99 0.23 -19.34
N ASN A 70 -20.57 0.70 -18.18
CA ASN A 70 -21.41 1.05 -17.05
C ASN A 70 -21.78 2.54 -17.01
N CYS A 71 -21.35 3.33 -18.01
CA CYS A 71 -21.58 4.75 -18.17
C CYS A 71 -21.19 5.62 -16.95
N ASP A 72 -20.21 5.22 -16.15
CA ASP A 72 -19.73 5.97 -14.98
C ASP A 72 -18.67 7.03 -15.31
N GLY A 73 -18.21 7.06 -16.57
CA GLY A 73 -17.28 8.03 -17.12
C GLY A 73 -15.82 7.62 -17.03
N GLU A 74 -15.51 6.49 -16.42
CA GLU A 74 -14.21 5.82 -16.51
C GLU A 74 -14.29 4.73 -17.61
N VAL A 75 -13.13 4.24 -18.06
CA VAL A 75 -13.08 3.12 -19.01
C VAL A 75 -12.23 2.01 -18.41
N ASP A 76 -12.75 0.79 -18.45
CA ASP A 76 -12.07 -0.44 -18.03
C ASP A 76 -11.61 -0.34 -16.54
N GLU A 77 -12.53 -0.14 -15.60
CA GLU A 77 -12.20 0.00 -14.17
C GLU A 77 -11.73 -1.31 -13.54
N GLY A 78 -11.03 -1.22 -12.40
CA GLY A 78 -10.59 -2.41 -11.66
C GLY A 78 -9.32 -3.06 -12.20
N LYS A 79 -8.53 -2.33 -12.99
CA LYS A 79 -7.18 -2.73 -13.39
C LYS A 79 -6.31 -3.02 -12.16
N THR A 80 -5.64 -4.16 -12.20
CA THR A 80 -4.67 -4.61 -11.20
C THR A 80 -3.26 -4.38 -11.74
N ALA A 81 -2.34 -3.99 -10.86
CA ALA A 81 -0.94 -3.88 -11.22
C ALA A 81 -0.33 -5.29 -11.28
N TYR A 82 0.32 -5.60 -12.40
CA TYR A 82 1.12 -6.80 -12.55
C TYR A 82 2.57 -6.41 -12.81
N TYR A 83 3.50 -7.20 -12.28
CA TYR A 83 4.94 -6.99 -12.32
C TYR A 83 5.60 -8.10 -13.12
N LEU A 84 6.58 -7.75 -13.96
CA LEU A 84 7.34 -8.73 -14.72
C LEU A 84 8.04 -9.70 -13.75
N ASP A 85 7.87 -10.99 -13.98
CA ASP A 85 8.46 -12.11 -13.24
C ASP A 85 9.24 -12.95 -14.27
N SER A 86 10.50 -12.57 -14.46
CA SER A 86 11.36 -13.06 -15.54
C SER A 86 12.00 -14.41 -15.23
N ASP A 87 12.23 -14.71 -13.95
CA ASP A 87 12.82 -15.97 -13.48
C ASP A 87 11.78 -16.99 -12.96
N MET A 88 10.52 -16.58 -12.88
CA MET A 88 9.34 -17.40 -12.57
C MET A 88 9.30 -17.90 -11.13
N ASP A 89 9.76 -17.09 -10.17
CA ASP A 89 9.70 -17.42 -8.74
C ASP A 89 8.39 -16.97 -8.05
N GLY A 90 7.58 -16.17 -8.74
CA GLY A 90 6.28 -15.68 -8.30
C GLY A 90 6.31 -14.27 -7.70
N TYR A 91 7.48 -13.64 -7.58
CA TYR A 91 7.67 -12.24 -7.25
C TYR A 91 8.12 -11.48 -8.50
N GLY A 92 7.72 -10.21 -8.59
CA GLY A 92 7.97 -9.43 -9.78
C GLY A 92 8.66 -8.11 -9.51
N ASN A 93 9.31 -7.62 -10.55
CA ASN A 93 10.10 -6.41 -10.57
C ASN A 93 9.21 -5.16 -10.56
N GLU A 94 9.30 -4.37 -9.49
CA GLU A 94 8.51 -3.13 -9.35
C GLU A 94 8.78 -2.08 -10.45
N ARG A 95 9.95 -2.14 -11.10
CA ARG A 95 10.34 -1.19 -12.15
C ARG A 95 9.71 -1.49 -13.50
N VAL A 96 9.16 -2.69 -13.67
CA VAL A 96 8.54 -3.15 -14.92
C VAL A 96 7.15 -3.67 -14.61
N SER A 97 6.17 -2.76 -14.61
CA SER A 97 4.76 -3.07 -14.33
C SER A 97 3.83 -2.70 -15.47
N VAL A 98 2.70 -3.41 -15.53
CA VAL A 98 1.55 -3.14 -16.40
C VAL A 98 0.27 -3.05 -15.56
N PHE A 99 -0.70 -2.27 -16.02
CA PHE A 99 -2.01 -2.13 -15.37
C PHE A 99 -3.05 -2.79 -16.25
N GLU A 100 -3.48 -3.96 -15.84
CA GLU A 100 -4.24 -4.87 -16.68
C GLU A 100 -5.27 -5.61 -15.83
N CYS A 101 -6.10 -6.37 -16.51
CA CYS A 101 -7.33 -6.91 -15.92
C CYS A 101 -7.22 -8.40 -15.62
N PHE A 102 -6.23 -9.01 -16.26
CA PHE A 102 -5.87 -10.40 -16.14
C PHE A 102 -4.35 -10.50 -16.17
N VAL A 103 -3.84 -11.55 -15.54
CA VAL A 103 -2.41 -11.83 -15.51
C VAL A 103 -1.93 -12.30 -16.89
N PHE A 104 -0.76 -11.83 -17.31
CA PHE A 104 -0.06 -12.30 -18.51
C PHE A 104 0.97 -13.37 -18.15
N GLU A 105 1.42 -14.15 -19.14
CA GLU A 105 2.59 -15.01 -18.94
C GLU A 105 3.80 -14.15 -18.55
N ASN A 106 4.59 -14.64 -17.58
CA ASN A 106 5.75 -13.95 -16.99
C ASN A 106 5.41 -12.67 -16.23
N TYR A 107 4.19 -12.56 -15.71
CA TYR A 107 3.81 -11.48 -14.81
C TYR A 107 3.15 -12.04 -13.55
N THR A 108 3.29 -11.33 -12.44
CA THR A 108 2.72 -11.69 -11.13
C THR A 108 2.11 -10.45 -10.46
N GLU A 109 1.14 -10.65 -9.56
CA GLU A 109 0.60 -9.58 -8.71
C GLU A 109 1.51 -9.29 -7.50
N THR A 110 2.41 -10.21 -7.19
CA THR A 110 3.28 -10.11 -6.00
C THR A 110 4.53 -9.31 -6.33
N LEU A 111 4.71 -8.18 -5.66
CA LEU A 111 5.91 -7.35 -5.81
C LEU A 111 7.00 -7.74 -4.79
N GLY A 112 8.23 -7.31 -5.06
CA GLY A 112 9.32 -7.32 -4.08
C GLY A 112 10.58 -8.04 -4.52
N ASP A 113 10.63 -8.50 -5.77
CA ASP A 113 11.83 -9.11 -6.33
C ASP A 113 12.93 -8.06 -6.58
N CYS A 114 14.07 -8.27 -5.94
CA CYS A 114 15.25 -7.44 -6.03
C CYS A 114 16.27 -7.91 -7.09
N ASP A 115 16.17 -9.17 -7.57
CA ASP A 115 16.94 -9.71 -8.69
C ASP A 115 16.08 -10.65 -9.57
N ASP A 116 15.32 -10.01 -10.46
CA ASP A 116 14.44 -10.59 -11.50
C ASP A 116 15.20 -11.37 -12.60
N THR A 117 16.32 -11.98 -12.25
CA THR A 117 17.07 -12.91 -13.10
C THR A 117 17.49 -14.18 -12.35
N ASP A 118 17.22 -14.28 -11.05
CA ASP A 118 17.59 -15.39 -10.19
C ASP A 118 16.46 -15.75 -9.23
N PHE A 119 15.76 -16.85 -9.56
CA PHE A 119 14.64 -17.40 -8.77
C PHE A 119 14.95 -17.71 -7.29
N SER A 120 16.24 -17.66 -6.91
CA SER A 120 16.71 -17.86 -5.54
C SER A 120 16.93 -16.55 -4.76
N ILE A 121 16.53 -15.40 -5.30
CA ILE A 121 16.58 -14.09 -4.66
C ILE A 121 15.19 -13.46 -4.72
N ASN A 122 14.41 -13.61 -3.64
CA ASN A 122 13.07 -13.02 -3.52
C ASN A 122 12.61 -13.01 -2.06
N PRO A 123 11.53 -12.27 -1.73
CA PRO A 123 11.03 -12.13 -0.35
C PRO A 123 10.64 -13.40 0.41
N SER A 124 10.65 -14.57 -0.23
CA SER A 124 10.36 -15.85 0.43
C SER A 124 11.61 -16.69 0.73
N ILE A 125 12.79 -16.24 0.32
CA ILE A 125 14.04 -16.98 0.50
C ILE A 125 14.62 -16.70 1.90
N ASP A 126 15.22 -17.72 2.50
CA ASP A 126 15.98 -17.57 3.75
C ASP A 126 17.38 -17.04 3.43
N GLU A 127 17.80 -16.01 4.16
CA GLU A 127 19.13 -15.40 4.08
C GLU A 127 20.30 -16.37 4.30
N VAL A 128 21.33 -16.25 3.46
CA VAL A 128 22.63 -16.88 3.64
C VAL A 128 23.60 -15.86 4.22
N CYS A 129 23.70 -15.90 5.54
CA CYS A 129 24.39 -14.87 6.29
C CYS A 129 25.86 -14.59 5.86
N ASP A 130 26.23 -13.31 5.87
CA ASP A 130 27.59 -12.78 5.63
C ASP A 130 28.17 -13.11 4.24
N ASN A 131 27.32 -13.36 3.24
CA ASN A 131 27.76 -13.61 1.88
C ASN A 131 27.74 -12.35 0.99
N GLY A 132 27.18 -11.24 1.49
CA GLY A 132 27.04 -9.95 0.80
C GLY A 132 25.86 -9.87 -0.18
N ILE A 133 24.95 -10.85 -0.16
CA ILE A 133 23.74 -10.94 -0.97
C ILE A 133 22.55 -10.72 -0.03
N ASP A 134 21.50 -10.10 -0.56
CA ASP A 134 20.20 -9.88 0.10
C ASP A 134 19.24 -10.83 -0.60
N GLU A 135 19.11 -12.05 -0.10
CA GLU A 135 18.29 -13.10 -0.71
C GLU A 135 16.80 -12.90 -0.43
N ASP A 136 16.45 -12.33 0.73
CA ASP A 136 15.06 -12.08 1.13
C ASP A 136 14.55 -10.69 0.72
N CYS A 137 15.38 -9.92 0.01
CA CYS A 137 15.05 -8.59 -0.49
C CYS A 137 14.55 -7.62 0.61
N ASP A 138 14.96 -7.79 1.87
CA ASP A 138 14.64 -6.86 2.97
C ASP A 138 15.50 -5.58 2.97
N GLY A 139 16.48 -5.53 2.06
CA GLY A 139 17.37 -4.40 1.83
C GLY A 139 18.74 -4.54 2.49
N ARG A 140 19.09 -5.71 3.04
CA ARG A 140 20.39 -5.97 3.69
C ARG A 140 20.68 -7.48 3.80
N ASP A 141 21.95 -7.83 3.62
CA ASP A 141 22.47 -9.15 4.01
C ASP A 141 22.36 -9.36 5.53
N LEU A 142 21.88 -10.54 5.93
CA LEU A 142 21.85 -10.98 7.32
C LEU A 142 23.27 -11.21 7.85
N VAL A 143 23.73 -10.33 8.74
CA VAL A 143 24.97 -10.56 9.47
C VAL A 143 24.78 -11.66 10.52
N CYS A 144 25.57 -12.74 10.45
CA CYS A 144 25.62 -13.74 11.50
C CYS A 144 26.92 -13.68 12.30
N GLY A 145 26.87 -14.19 13.52
CA GLY A 145 28.05 -14.17 14.36
C GLY A 145 28.45 -12.77 14.82
N GLU A 146 27.50 -11.83 14.97
CA GLU A 146 27.64 -10.88 16.07
C GLU A 146 27.66 -11.76 17.33
N GLU A 147 28.87 -12.12 17.74
CA GLU A 147 29.15 -12.35 19.14
C GLU A 147 28.63 -11.08 19.79
N VAL A 148 27.41 -11.15 20.29
CA VAL A 148 26.98 -10.34 21.40
C VAL A 148 28.09 -10.63 22.39
N VAL A 149 29.12 -9.78 22.41
CA VAL A 149 30.10 -9.77 23.47
C VAL A 149 29.21 -9.46 24.64
N ASP A 150 28.86 -10.53 25.34
CA ASP A 150 28.00 -10.46 26.49
C ASP A 150 28.79 -9.67 27.53
N THR A 151 28.65 -8.36 27.46
CA THR A 151 29.12 -7.46 28.50
C THR A 151 28.23 -7.62 29.74
N ASN A 152 27.17 -8.45 29.70
CA ASN A 152 26.67 -9.09 30.91
C ASN A 152 27.69 -10.14 31.35
N ILE A 153 28.78 -9.63 31.92
CA ILE A 153 29.38 -10.26 33.07
C ILE A 153 28.22 -10.50 34.05
N GLU A 154 27.69 -11.72 34.12
CA GLU A 154 26.66 -12.14 35.10
C GLU A 154 27.12 -11.92 36.57
N ASP A 155 28.33 -11.39 36.77
CA ASP A 155 28.90 -10.97 38.03
C ASP A 155 28.57 -9.50 38.41
N GLY A 156 27.86 -8.75 37.55
CA GLY A 156 27.22 -7.48 37.91
C GLY A 156 28.10 -6.23 37.86
N PHE A 157 28.93 -6.10 36.82
CA PHE A 157 29.72 -4.89 36.55
C PHE A 157 29.58 -4.48 35.08
N GLU A 158 29.07 -3.27 34.84
CA GLU A 158 29.06 -2.63 33.52
C GLU A 158 30.20 -1.60 33.50
N ALA A 159 31.13 -1.73 32.55
CA ALA A 159 32.19 -0.76 32.32
C ALA A 159 31.85 0.05 31.07
N VAL A 160 31.27 1.23 31.25
CA VAL A 160 31.04 2.16 30.14
C VAL A 160 32.31 2.97 29.91
N ILE A 161 32.98 2.73 28.78
CA ILE A 161 34.20 3.46 28.37
C ILE A 161 33.77 4.53 27.37
N PHE A 162 33.88 5.81 27.74
CA PHE A 162 33.75 6.92 26.80
C PHE A 162 35.13 7.35 26.31
N SER A 163 35.33 7.35 24.99
CA SER A 163 36.50 7.98 24.36
C SER A 163 36.03 9.03 23.37
N GLU A 164 35.95 10.28 23.83
CA GLU A 164 35.90 11.43 22.92
C GLU A 164 36.59 12.62 23.57
N GLU A 165 37.22 13.46 22.75
CA GLU A 165 37.95 14.65 23.17
C GLU A 165 37.00 15.64 23.87
N VAL A 166 37.11 15.76 25.20
CA VAL A 166 36.24 16.65 25.98
C VAL A 166 36.68 18.10 25.79
N ASP A 167 35.92 18.86 24.99
CA ASP A 167 35.93 20.32 24.99
C ASP A 167 35.28 20.79 26.30
N ILE A 168 36.07 21.35 27.21
CA ILE A 168 35.69 21.76 28.59
C ILE A 168 34.84 23.05 28.62
N GLY A 169 33.73 23.03 27.87
CA GLY A 169 32.88 24.19 27.61
C GLY A 169 31.38 23.97 27.85
N ALA A 170 30.94 23.01 28.65
CA ALA A 170 29.55 22.95 29.11
C ALA A 170 29.46 22.28 30.48
N GLY A 171 28.75 22.94 31.40
CA GLY A 171 28.69 22.57 32.80
C GLY A 171 28.15 21.16 33.05
N LEU A 172 28.56 20.60 34.19
CA LEU A 172 27.91 19.46 34.83
C LEU A 172 26.39 19.71 34.88
N GLY A 173 25.65 19.06 33.99
CA GLY A 173 24.21 19.16 33.88
C GLY A 173 23.63 17.83 33.44
N ALA A 174 23.22 17.04 34.44
CA ALA A 174 22.17 16.02 34.42
C ALA A 174 21.92 15.22 33.12
N VAL A 175 22.20 13.91 33.16
CA VAL A 175 21.42 12.94 32.36
C VAL A 175 20.38 12.31 33.29
N VAL A 176 19.16 12.81 33.10
CA VAL A 176 17.84 12.18 33.16
C VAL A 176 17.80 10.80 33.83
N GLY A 177 17.13 10.75 34.99
CA GLY A 177 16.55 9.50 35.49
C GLY A 177 15.29 9.19 34.70
N ASP A 178 15.28 8.06 34.01
CA ASP A 178 14.09 7.33 33.65
C ASP A 178 13.40 6.86 34.93
N GLY A 179 12.11 7.17 35.04
CA GLY A 179 11.31 7.08 36.26
C GLY A 179 10.95 5.66 36.70
N GLU A 180 11.90 4.74 36.77
CA GLU A 180 11.77 3.50 37.52
C GLU A 180 12.86 3.42 38.60
N SER A 181 12.44 3.02 39.80
CA SER A 181 13.19 3.06 41.05
C SER A 181 14.54 2.32 40.99
N ASN A 182 15.59 2.95 40.46
CA ASN A 182 16.92 2.37 40.42
C ASN A 182 17.88 3.17 41.32
N SER A 183 18.04 2.66 42.55
CA SER A 183 19.06 3.13 43.50
C SER A 183 20.44 2.71 42.99
N TRP A 184 21.14 3.62 42.30
CA TRP A 184 22.51 3.41 41.82
C TRP A 184 23.51 4.10 42.75
N VAL A 185 24.52 3.35 43.22
CA VAL A 185 25.62 3.92 44.01
C VAL A 185 26.85 4.11 43.11
N LEU A 186 27.33 5.35 43.03
CA LEU A 186 28.59 5.70 42.38
C LEU A 186 29.75 5.25 43.29
N MET A 187 30.58 4.33 42.81
CA MET A 187 31.62 3.71 43.65
C MET A 187 33.00 4.30 43.40
N LEU A 188 33.38 4.59 42.15
CA LEU A 188 34.71 5.10 41.81
C LEU A 188 34.68 5.85 40.47
N VAL A 189 35.40 6.96 40.42
CA VAL A 189 35.80 7.64 39.19
C VAL A 189 37.32 7.53 39.11
N ALA A 190 37.83 6.73 38.18
CA ALA A 190 39.27 6.63 37.94
C ALA A 190 39.63 7.44 36.69
N LEU A 191 40.66 8.28 36.82
CA LEU A 191 41.24 9.05 35.74
C LEU A 191 42.46 8.30 35.23
N ILE A 192 42.41 7.81 34.00
CA ILE A 192 43.56 7.15 33.37
C ILE A 192 44.04 8.04 32.22
N VAL A 193 45.32 8.42 32.27
CA VAL A 193 45.96 9.20 31.21
C VAL A 193 46.94 8.29 30.47
N ILE A 194 46.61 7.92 29.24
CA ILE A 194 47.48 7.14 28.36
C ILE A 194 47.72 7.95 27.10
N GLY A 195 48.99 8.31 26.84
CA GLY A 195 49.36 8.98 25.60
C GLY A 195 48.71 10.36 25.35
N GLY A 196 48.23 11.04 26.41
CA GLY A 196 47.54 12.34 26.30
C GLY A 196 46.01 12.25 26.25
N LEU A 197 45.45 11.05 26.10
CA LEU A 197 44.01 10.81 26.21
C LEU A 197 43.61 10.70 27.69
N VAL A 198 42.61 11.46 28.11
CA VAL A 198 42.05 11.41 29.46
C VAL A 198 40.80 10.53 29.45
N ILE A 199 40.89 9.35 30.06
CA ILE A 199 39.78 8.39 30.14
C ILE A 199 39.14 8.48 31.52
N PHE A 200 37.84 8.73 31.55
CA PHE A 200 37.03 8.63 32.75
C PHE A 200 36.40 7.24 32.83
N VAL A 201 36.78 6.47 33.84
CA VAL A 201 36.13 5.18 34.14
C VAL A 201 35.15 5.41 35.28
N ILE A 202 33.85 5.33 34.99
CA ILE A 202 32.79 5.44 36.00
C ILE A 202 32.33 4.02 36.35
N ILE A 203 32.53 3.63 37.60
CA ILE A 203 32.01 2.36 38.14
C ILE A 203 30.74 2.64 38.94
N ARG A 204 29.62 2.05 38.50
CA ARG A 204 28.35 2.04 39.25
C ARG A 204 28.01 0.61 39.67
N ARG A 205 27.41 0.47 40.85
CA ARG A 205 26.91 -0.82 41.37
C ARG A 205 25.42 -0.72 41.63
N ARG A 206 24.66 -1.72 41.17
CA ARG A 206 23.24 -1.89 41.51
C ARG A 206 23.13 -2.55 42.88
N GLU A 207 22.40 -1.96 43.83
CA GLU A 207 22.04 -2.68 45.05
C GLU A 207 20.92 -3.69 44.73
N LYS A 208 21.19 -4.99 44.91
CA LYS A 208 20.16 -6.03 44.76
C LYS A 208 19.14 -5.87 45.88
N ASN A 209 17.89 -5.58 45.52
CA ASN A 209 16.78 -5.58 46.47
C ASN A 209 16.52 -7.02 46.92
N SER A 210 16.49 -7.28 48.22
CA SER A 210 16.63 -8.61 48.83
C SER A 210 15.41 -9.54 48.73
N ASN A 211 14.51 -9.34 47.77
CA ASN A 211 13.18 -9.99 47.79
C ASN A 211 12.78 -10.87 46.60
N GLU A 212 13.64 -11.12 45.61
CA GLU A 212 13.28 -12.05 44.52
C GLU A 212 13.82 -13.46 44.76
N ARG A 213 12.94 -14.28 45.36
CA ARG A 213 13.11 -15.70 45.62
C ARG A 213 12.92 -16.47 44.29
N PHE A 214 14.04 -16.94 43.73
CA PHE A 214 14.12 -17.82 42.57
C PHE A 214 13.12 -19.00 42.64
N MET A 215 12.26 -19.15 41.63
CA MET A 215 11.64 -20.44 41.29
C MET A 215 12.31 -20.98 40.02
N PRO A 216 12.87 -22.20 40.03
CA PRO A 216 13.44 -22.80 38.83
C PRO A 216 12.30 -23.31 37.91
N LYS A 217 12.31 -22.90 36.64
CA LYS A 217 11.49 -23.52 35.59
C LYS A 217 12.11 -24.86 35.16
N LYS A 218 11.25 -25.86 34.96
CA LYS A 218 11.58 -27.19 34.41
C LYS A 218 11.94 -27.10 32.93
#